data_AF-A0A950NMT0-F1
#
_entry.id   AF-A0A950NMT0-F1
#
_cell.length_a   1.000
_cell.length_b   1.000
_cell.length_c   1.000
_cell.angle_alpha   90.00
_cell.angle_beta   90.00
_cell.angle_gamma   90.00
#
_symmetry.space_group_name_H-M   'P 1'
#
loop_
_entity.id
_entity.type
_entity.pdbx_description
1 polymer ?
#
loop_
_entity_poly.entity_id
_entity_poly.type
_entity_poly.pdbx_seq_one_letter_code
_entity_poly.pdbx_strand_id
1 'polypeptide(L)'
;MPVAQVDREVLLAPLATRRHTARRKLREAVRSHRYTRLLNSLESAAQAPPLRGKSGRRASKVLPPLVESRWRALWREVRRVGSSPAPAELHAIRIRAKRARYAAEAAGPALGAPARRFAKRMEQLQELLGNHHDAVVAAAWLREISIGADARLAFLAGEVAGLQDAEADGVAREWPRAWKRARHKRYREWL
;
A
#
# COMPACT_ATOMS: atom_id res chain seq x y z
N MET A 1 -11.32 -30.60 20.69
CA MET A 1 -11.42 -29.51 19.68
C MET A 1 -10.68 -29.96 18.43
N PRO A 2 -11.16 -29.68 17.21
CA PRO A 2 -10.49 -30.15 16.00
C PRO A 2 -9.06 -29.59 15.93
N VAL A 3 -8.09 -30.43 15.59
CA VAL A 3 -6.64 -30.14 15.61
C VAL A 3 -6.30 -28.84 14.88
N ALA A 4 -6.95 -28.57 13.74
CA ALA A 4 -6.82 -27.34 12.97
C ALA A 4 -7.17 -26.05 13.73
N GLN A 5 -8.08 -26.12 14.71
CA GLN A 5 -8.44 -24.96 15.53
C GLN A 5 -7.35 -24.67 16.58
N VAL A 6 -6.76 -25.71 17.16
CA VAL A 6 -5.64 -25.57 18.12
C VAL A 6 -4.39 -25.05 17.41
N ASP A 7 -4.09 -25.57 16.21
CA ASP A 7 -2.93 -25.11 15.41
C ASP A 7 -3.06 -23.64 15.02
N ARG A 8 -4.28 -23.21 14.68
CA ARG A 8 -4.58 -21.80 14.42
C ARG A 8 -4.36 -20.92 15.66
N GLU A 9 -4.81 -21.35 16.83
CA GLU A 9 -4.65 -20.58 18.07
C GLU A 9 -3.17 -20.42 18.45
N VAL A 10 -2.38 -21.49 18.31
CA VAL A 10 -0.93 -21.48 18.55
C VAL A 10 -0.24 -20.46 17.63
N LEU A 11 -0.55 -20.47 16.33
CA LEU A 11 0.04 -19.55 15.36
C LEU A 11 -0.37 -18.09 15.60
N LEU A 12 -1.60 -17.84 16.05
CA LEU A 12 -2.15 -16.49 16.21
C LEU A 12 -1.85 -15.86 17.57
N ALA A 13 -1.46 -16.64 18.59
CA ALA A 13 -1.20 -16.12 19.93
C ALA A 13 -0.15 -14.98 19.94
N PRO A 14 1.01 -15.08 19.24
CA PRO A 14 1.97 -13.98 19.17
C PRO A 14 1.39 -12.70 18.52
N LEU A 15 0.55 -12.85 17.49
CA LEU A 15 -0.16 -11.71 16.87
C LEU A 15 -1.14 -11.06 17.83
N ALA A 16 -1.86 -11.85 18.62
CA ALA A 16 -2.80 -11.33 19.61
C ALA A 16 -2.09 -10.43 20.63
N THR A 17 -0.94 -10.87 21.15
CA THR A 17 -0.10 -10.10 22.07
C THR A 17 0.44 -8.82 21.44
N ARG A 18 0.98 -8.91 20.21
CA ARG A 18 1.46 -7.74 19.46
C ARG A 18 0.33 -6.73 19.20
N ARG A 19 -0.85 -7.21 18.79
CA ARG A 19 -2.04 -6.40 18.56
C ARG A 19 -2.53 -5.72 19.83
N HIS A 20 -2.55 -6.43 20.97
CA HIS A 20 -2.94 -5.85 22.26
C HIS A 20 -1.99 -4.70 22.65
N THR A 21 -0.68 -4.93 22.54
CA THR A 21 0.35 -3.92 22.81
C THR A 21 0.22 -2.71 21.89
N ALA A 22 0.06 -2.93 20.59
CA ALA A 22 -0.14 -1.87 19.61
C ALA A 22 -1.43 -1.07 19.89
N ARG A 23 -2.52 -1.75 20.28
CA ARG A 23 -3.79 -1.12 20.64
C ARG A 23 -3.66 -0.23 21.87
N ARG A 24 -2.92 -0.67 22.89
CA ARG A 24 -2.64 0.15 24.08
C ARG A 24 -1.88 1.43 23.69
N LYS A 25 -0.79 1.31 22.94
CA LYS A 25 -0.02 2.46 22.42
C LYS A 25 -0.87 3.40 21.58
N LEU A 26 -1.74 2.85 20.71
CA LEU A 26 -2.69 3.65 19.92
C LEU A 26 -3.65 4.44 20.83
N ARG A 27 -4.23 3.79 21.85
CA ARG A 27 -5.15 4.44 22.81
C ARG A 27 -4.48 5.58 23.58
N GLU A 28 -3.24 5.37 24.02
CA GLU A 28 -2.43 6.42 24.66
C GLU A 28 -2.17 7.57 23.68
N ALA A 29 -1.78 7.27 22.44
CA ALA A 29 -1.50 8.27 21.42
C ALA A 29 -2.73 9.13 21.09
N VAL A 30 -3.90 8.53 20.83
CA VAL A 30 -5.12 9.28 20.48
C VAL A 30 -5.73 10.06 21.65
N ARG A 31 -5.35 9.75 22.89
CA ARG A 31 -5.75 10.51 24.09
C ARG A 31 -4.75 11.62 24.45
N SER A 32 -3.62 11.69 23.75
CA SER A 32 -2.57 12.65 24.07
C SER A 32 -2.92 14.08 23.61
N HIS A 33 -2.43 15.08 24.34
CA HIS A 33 -2.49 16.49 23.92
C HIS A 33 -1.90 16.71 22.52
N ARG A 34 -0.85 15.95 22.16
CA ARG A 34 -0.25 16.02 20.82
C ARG A 34 -1.27 15.66 19.73
N TYR A 35 -2.10 14.64 19.96
CA TYR A 35 -3.11 14.22 18.99
C TYR A 35 -4.22 15.28 18.83
N THR A 36 -4.73 15.83 19.94
CA THR A 36 -5.72 16.92 19.87
C THR A 36 -5.15 18.15 19.15
N ARG A 37 -3.90 18.55 19.43
CA ARG A 37 -3.25 19.66 18.70
C ARG A 37 -3.15 19.38 17.20
N LEU A 38 -2.82 18.15 16.81
CA LEU A 38 -2.77 17.75 15.41
C LEU A 38 -4.15 17.85 14.76
N LEU A 39 -5.22 17.35 15.41
CA LEU A 39 -6.58 17.46 14.88
C LEU A 39 -7.01 18.91 14.72
N ASN A 40 -6.79 19.75 15.73
CA ASN A 40 -7.12 21.17 15.64
C ASN A 40 -6.38 21.86 14.49
N SER A 41 -5.09 21.53 14.30
CA SER A 41 -4.31 22.08 13.18
C SER A 41 -4.83 21.61 11.81
N LEU A 42 -5.27 20.36 11.69
CA LEU A 42 -5.85 19.82 10.47
C LEU A 42 -7.23 20.44 10.17
N GLU A 43 -8.06 20.64 11.20
CA GLU A 43 -9.36 21.30 11.08
C GLU A 43 -9.20 22.77 10.66
N SER A 44 -8.31 23.52 11.31
CA SER A 44 -7.99 24.90 10.91
C SER A 44 -7.49 24.96 9.47
N ALA A 45 -6.62 24.03 9.06
CA ALA A 45 -6.13 23.96 7.68
C ALA A 45 -7.20 23.51 6.67
N ALA A 46 -8.25 22.79 7.08
CA ALA A 46 -9.36 22.45 6.20
C ALA A 46 -10.33 23.63 6.00
N GLN A 47 -10.56 24.41 7.07
CA GLN A 47 -11.43 25.60 7.04
C GLN A 47 -10.76 26.79 6.33
N ALA A 48 -9.48 27.02 6.60
CA ALA A 48 -8.68 28.06 5.97
C ALA A 48 -7.39 27.45 5.41
N PRO A 49 -7.46 26.76 4.24
CA PRO A 49 -6.30 26.14 3.65
C PRO A 49 -5.19 27.16 3.40
N PRO A 50 -3.93 26.90 3.83
CA PRO A 50 -2.81 27.76 3.52
C PRO A 50 -2.42 27.58 2.05
N LEU A 51 -3.23 28.14 1.17
CA LEU A 51 -3.08 28.06 -0.27
C LEU A 51 -1.77 28.73 -0.69
N ARG A 52 -1.05 28.10 -1.63
CA ARG A 52 0.18 28.63 -2.21
C ARG A 52 0.11 28.64 -3.73
N GLY A 53 0.81 29.59 -4.35
CA GLY A 53 1.06 29.59 -5.79
C GLY A 53 -0.22 29.71 -6.64
N LYS A 54 -0.48 28.71 -7.49
CA LYS A 54 -1.51 28.75 -8.55
C LYS A 54 -2.95 28.46 -8.07
N SER A 55 -3.25 28.69 -6.80
CA SER A 55 -4.54 28.31 -6.17
C SER A 55 -5.77 28.98 -6.80
N GLY A 56 -5.63 30.18 -7.37
CA GLY A 56 -6.71 30.86 -8.09
C GLY A 56 -6.90 30.45 -9.55
N ARG A 57 -6.07 29.55 -10.08
CA ARG A 57 -6.16 29.12 -11.50
C ARG A 57 -7.16 27.98 -11.66
N ARG A 58 -7.75 27.88 -12.85
CA ARG A 58 -8.67 26.78 -13.22
C ARG A 58 -8.02 25.42 -12.96
N ALA A 59 -8.72 24.56 -12.21
CA ALA A 59 -8.29 23.21 -11.86
C ALA A 59 -7.91 22.38 -13.10
N SER A 60 -8.63 22.53 -14.22
CA SER A 60 -8.36 21.89 -15.50
C SER A 60 -6.98 22.20 -16.11
N LYS A 61 -6.33 23.29 -15.68
CA LYS A 61 -4.97 23.66 -16.12
C LYS A 61 -3.89 23.32 -15.11
N VAL A 62 -4.24 23.15 -13.83
CA VAL A 62 -3.25 22.95 -12.75
C VAL A 62 -3.14 21.49 -12.32
N LEU A 63 -4.26 20.76 -12.29
CA LEU A 63 -4.30 19.39 -11.77
C LEU A 63 -3.64 18.35 -12.71
N PRO A 64 -3.82 18.37 -14.06
CA PRO A 64 -3.22 17.35 -14.91
C PRO A 64 -1.68 17.26 -14.76
N PRO A 65 -0.91 18.36 -14.79
CA PRO A 65 0.54 18.30 -14.56
C PRO A 65 0.95 17.74 -13.18
N LEU A 66 0.13 17.95 -12.15
CA LEU A 66 0.39 17.41 -10.80
C LEU A 66 0.21 15.89 -10.77
N VAL A 67 -0.83 15.36 -11.43
CA VAL A 67 -1.04 13.91 -11.57
C VAL A 67 0.05 13.32 -12.47
N GLU A 68 0.38 13.98 -13.58
CA GLU A 68 1.40 13.54 -14.51
C GLU A 68 2.78 13.42 -13.83
N SER A 69 3.13 14.36 -12.95
CA SER A 69 4.36 14.27 -12.14
C SER A 69 4.42 12.98 -11.30
N ARG A 70 3.28 12.56 -10.71
CA ARG A 70 3.21 11.29 -9.96
C ARG A 70 3.29 10.08 -10.87
N TRP A 71 2.66 10.12 -12.04
CA TRP A 71 2.78 9.09 -13.06
C TRP A 71 4.23 8.93 -13.55
N ARG A 72 4.92 10.03 -13.88
CA ARG A 72 6.32 10.00 -14.31
C ARG A 72 7.25 9.44 -13.23
N ALA A 73 6.98 9.72 -11.95
CA ALA A 73 7.73 9.14 -10.85
C ALA A 73 7.54 7.61 -10.77
N LEU A 74 6.30 7.12 -10.91
CA LEU A 74 6.02 5.69 -11.00
C LEU A 74 6.70 5.06 -12.22
N TRP A 75 6.59 5.68 -13.39
CA TRP A 75 7.23 5.20 -14.62
C TRP A 75 8.74 5.05 -14.48
N ARG A 76 9.40 6.04 -13.88
CA ARG A 76 10.85 6.01 -13.61
C ARG A 76 11.23 4.90 -12.64
N GLU A 77 10.42 4.66 -11.62
CA GLU A 77 10.62 3.56 -10.67
C GLU A 77 10.59 2.21 -11.40
N VAL A 78 9.53 1.96 -12.17
CA VAL A 78 9.39 0.69 -12.90
C VAL A 78 10.50 0.49 -13.94
N ARG A 79 11.00 1.56 -14.57
CA ARG A 79 12.11 1.47 -15.53
C ARG A 79 13.47 1.14 -14.92
N ARG A 80 13.65 1.37 -13.62
CA ARG A 80 14.90 1.04 -12.91
C ARG A 80 14.96 -0.42 -12.51
N VAL A 81 13.81 -1.03 -12.32
CA VAL A 81 13.67 -2.42 -11.91
C VAL A 81 13.97 -3.33 -13.09
N GLY A 82 14.80 -4.36 -12.85
CA GLY A 82 15.14 -5.38 -13.83
C GLY A 82 14.02 -6.40 -14.07
N SER A 83 14.36 -7.48 -14.78
CA SER A 83 13.44 -8.58 -15.11
C SER A 83 12.92 -9.33 -13.86
N SER A 84 13.74 -9.35 -12.81
CA SER A 84 13.49 -10.06 -11.56
C SER A 84 13.65 -9.10 -10.37
N PRO A 85 12.64 -8.27 -10.07
CA PRO A 85 12.69 -7.34 -8.95
C PRO A 85 12.91 -8.02 -7.61
N ALA A 86 13.67 -7.38 -6.73
CA ALA A 86 13.63 -7.68 -5.31
C ALA A 86 12.28 -7.24 -4.68
N PRO A 87 11.85 -7.87 -3.57
CA PRO A 87 10.60 -7.49 -2.88
C PRO A 87 10.50 -6.01 -2.51
N ALA A 88 11.62 -5.40 -2.10
CA ALA A 88 11.69 -3.98 -1.77
C ALA A 88 11.41 -3.07 -2.98
N GLU A 89 11.80 -3.49 -4.18
CA GLU A 89 11.57 -2.74 -5.42
C GLU A 89 10.09 -2.77 -5.82
N LEU A 90 9.44 -3.94 -5.72
CA LEU A 90 7.99 -4.05 -5.93
C LEU A 90 7.21 -3.23 -4.88
N HIS A 91 7.68 -3.20 -3.63
CA HIS A 91 7.11 -2.34 -2.61
C HIS A 91 7.26 -0.85 -2.95
N ALA A 92 8.41 -0.41 -3.47
CA ALA A 92 8.60 0.96 -3.93
C ALA A 92 7.62 1.32 -5.06
N ILE A 93 7.42 0.41 -6.03
CA ILE A 93 6.43 0.58 -7.10
C ILE A 93 5.02 0.70 -6.51
N ARG A 94 4.64 -0.14 -5.53
CA ARG A 94 3.34 -0.07 -4.82
C ARG A 94 3.11 1.32 -4.24
N ILE A 95 4.11 1.89 -3.55
CA ILE A 95 4.02 3.24 -2.96
C ILE A 95 3.80 4.29 -4.05
N ARG A 96 4.53 4.20 -5.17
CA ARG A 96 4.39 5.15 -6.28
C ARG A 96 3.02 5.04 -6.96
N ALA A 97 2.51 3.83 -7.16
CA ALA A 97 1.16 3.57 -7.69
C ALA A 97 0.08 4.17 -6.77
N LYS A 98 0.21 3.98 -5.46
CA LYS A 98 -0.67 4.59 -4.44
C LYS A 98 -0.68 6.12 -4.53
N ARG A 99 0.50 6.74 -4.67
CA ARG A 99 0.63 8.20 -4.81
C ARG A 99 0.00 8.72 -6.12
N ALA A 100 0.18 8.00 -7.22
CA ALA A 100 -0.45 8.34 -8.50
C ALA A 100 -1.98 8.20 -8.44
N ARG A 101 -2.48 7.15 -7.78
CA ARG A 101 -3.91 6.96 -7.51
C ARG A 101 -4.48 8.13 -6.72
N TYR A 102 -3.90 8.45 -5.56
CA TYR A 102 -4.42 9.52 -4.69
C TYR A 102 -4.41 10.90 -5.35
N ALA A 103 -3.40 11.19 -6.17
CA ALA A 103 -3.40 12.43 -6.95
C ALA A 103 -4.57 12.49 -7.94
N ALA A 104 -4.88 11.36 -8.60
CA ALA A 104 -5.99 11.29 -9.54
C ALA A 104 -7.36 11.24 -8.86
N GLU A 105 -7.50 10.58 -7.70
CA GLU A 105 -8.71 10.61 -6.87
C GLU A 105 -9.02 12.04 -6.42
N ALA A 106 -8.00 12.77 -5.93
CA ALA A 106 -8.14 14.18 -5.55
C ALA A 106 -8.51 15.08 -6.74
N ALA A 107 -8.10 14.72 -7.97
CA ALA A 107 -8.46 15.45 -9.17
C ALA A 107 -9.83 15.05 -9.75
N GLY A 108 -10.40 13.92 -9.32
CA GLY A 108 -11.64 13.35 -9.81
C GLY A 108 -12.86 14.28 -9.76
N PRO A 109 -13.08 15.08 -8.70
CA PRO A 109 -14.17 16.05 -8.65
C PRO A 109 -14.08 17.14 -9.73
N ALA A 110 -12.87 17.58 -10.10
CA ALA A 110 -12.67 18.68 -11.05
C ALA A 110 -12.48 18.21 -12.50
N LEU A 111 -11.90 17.03 -12.71
CA LEU A 111 -11.54 16.51 -14.03
C LEU A 111 -12.45 15.37 -14.51
N GLY A 112 -13.34 14.88 -13.65
CA GLY A 112 -14.36 13.91 -14.01
C GLY A 112 -13.81 12.52 -14.38
N ALA A 113 -14.45 11.90 -15.37
CA ALA A 113 -14.25 10.49 -15.70
C ALA A 113 -12.81 10.10 -16.10
N PRO A 114 -12.04 10.90 -16.86
CA PRO A 114 -10.65 10.56 -17.18
C PRO A 114 -9.78 10.32 -15.94
N ALA A 115 -9.84 11.21 -14.94
CA ALA A 115 -9.11 11.08 -13.69
C ALA A 115 -9.55 9.87 -12.87
N ARG A 116 -10.86 9.63 -12.77
CA ARG A 116 -11.42 8.46 -12.06
C ARG A 116 -11.01 7.13 -12.70
N ARG A 117 -11.00 7.05 -14.04
CA ARG A 117 -10.54 5.85 -14.76
C ARG A 117 -9.05 5.58 -14.54
N PHE A 118 -8.22 6.62 -14.56
CA PHE A 118 -6.80 6.49 -14.24
C PHE A 118 -6.59 6.03 -12.79
N ALA A 119 -7.31 6.63 -11.83
CA ALA A 119 -7.26 6.22 -10.42
C ALA A 119 -7.60 4.74 -10.24
N LYS A 120 -8.70 4.27 -10.86
CA LYS A 120 -9.11 2.85 -10.81
C LYS A 120 -8.05 1.93 -11.40
N ARG A 121 -7.36 2.35 -12.45
CA ARG A 121 -6.28 1.57 -13.05
C ARG A 121 -5.03 1.49 -12.16
N MET A 122 -4.70 2.58 -11.47
CA MET A 122 -3.61 2.60 -10.48
C MET A 122 -3.98 1.78 -9.23
N GLU A 123 -5.25 1.79 -8.82
CA GLU A 123 -5.78 0.94 -7.76
C GLU A 123 -5.52 -0.54 -8.04
N GLN A 124 -5.92 -1.03 -9.22
CA GLN A 124 -5.70 -2.43 -9.60
C GLN A 124 -4.23 -2.85 -9.57
N LEU A 125 -3.31 -1.95 -9.97
CA LEU A 125 -1.87 -2.22 -9.86
C LEU A 125 -1.42 -2.23 -8.39
N GLN A 126 -1.90 -1.28 -7.60
CA GLN A 126 -1.57 -1.14 -6.18
C GLN A 126 -2.11 -2.30 -5.34
N GLU A 127 -3.29 -2.84 -5.66
CA GLU A 127 -3.92 -4.00 -5.01
C GLU A 127 -3.10 -5.28 -5.27
N LEU A 128 -2.73 -5.53 -6.53
CA LEU A 128 -1.89 -6.69 -6.87
C LEU A 128 -0.54 -6.63 -6.14
N LEU A 129 0.19 -5.53 -6.25
CA LEU A 129 1.43 -5.33 -5.50
C LEU A 129 1.20 -5.28 -3.98
N GLY A 130 -0.05 -5.03 -3.59
CA GLY A 130 -0.56 -5.13 -2.24
C GLY A 130 -0.37 -6.53 -1.69
N ASN A 131 -1.01 -7.49 -2.37
CA ASN A 131 -0.96 -8.91 -2.03
C ASN A 131 0.48 -9.44 -1.96
N HIS A 132 1.34 -9.08 -2.92
CA HIS A 132 2.76 -9.46 -2.88
C HIS A 132 3.45 -9.00 -1.59
N HIS A 133 3.30 -7.72 -1.24
CA HIS A 133 3.97 -7.19 -0.05
C HIS A 133 3.38 -7.77 1.24
N ASP A 134 2.08 -8.01 1.29
CA ASP A 134 1.42 -8.59 2.45
C ASP A 134 1.90 -10.04 2.65
N ALA A 135 2.06 -10.82 1.57
CA ALA A 135 2.63 -12.17 1.60
C ALA A 135 4.10 -12.17 2.07
N VAL A 136 4.95 -11.30 1.51
CA VAL A 136 6.35 -11.17 1.93
C VAL A 136 6.48 -10.78 3.42
N VAL A 137 5.64 -9.84 3.89
CA VAL A 137 5.63 -9.43 5.30
C VAL A 137 5.14 -10.56 6.20
N ALA A 138 4.13 -11.31 5.77
CA ALA A 138 3.63 -12.48 6.51
C ALA A 138 4.69 -13.58 6.61
N ALA A 139 5.35 -13.94 5.49
CA ALA A 139 6.44 -14.92 5.47
C ALA A 139 7.60 -14.51 6.40
N ALA A 140 8.04 -13.25 6.33
CA ALA A 140 9.11 -12.73 7.18
C ALA A 140 8.73 -12.79 8.66
N TRP A 141 7.49 -12.41 9.01
CA TRP A 141 7.01 -12.49 10.38
C TRP A 141 6.89 -13.93 10.89
N LEU A 142 6.43 -14.87 10.05
CA LEU A 142 6.35 -16.30 10.39
C LEU A 142 7.74 -16.89 10.68
N ARG A 143 8.74 -16.51 9.88
CA ARG A 143 10.15 -16.89 10.12
C ARG A 143 10.71 -16.24 11.39
N GLU A 144 10.31 -15.02 11.72
CA GLU A 144 10.72 -14.34 12.95
C GLU A 144 10.19 -15.09 14.19
N ILE A 145 8.92 -15.46 14.20
CA ILE A 145 8.31 -16.14 15.35
C ILE A 145 8.73 -17.62 15.49
N SER A 146 9.29 -18.23 14.44
CA SER A 146 9.78 -19.61 14.51
C SER A 146 11.15 -19.71 15.18
N ILE A 147 11.91 -18.61 15.27
CA ILE A 147 13.20 -18.57 15.94
C ILE A 147 12.99 -18.75 17.45
N GLY A 148 13.49 -19.86 17.99
CA GLY A 148 13.35 -20.19 19.42
C GLY A 148 11.97 -20.68 19.84
N ALA A 149 11.08 -20.95 18.88
CA ALA A 149 9.79 -21.58 19.13
C ALA A 149 9.93 -23.08 19.44
N ASP A 150 8.90 -23.67 20.06
CA ASP A 150 8.79 -25.13 20.15
C ASP A 150 8.62 -25.78 18.76
N ALA A 151 8.86 -27.08 18.67
CA ALA A 151 8.84 -27.81 17.40
C ALA A 151 7.51 -27.70 16.66
N ARG A 152 6.38 -27.62 17.39
CA ARG A 152 5.05 -27.54 16.80
C ARG A 152 4.81 -26.18 16.16
N LEU A 153 5.09 -25.09 16.89
CA LEU A 153 4.95 -23.74 16.35
C LEU A 153 5.94 -23.48 15.20
N ALA A 154 7.19 -23.96 15.32
CA ALA A 154 8.17 -23.84 14.25
C ALA A 154 7.74 -24.54 12.96
N PHE A 155 7.19 -25.76 13.06
CA PHE A 155 6.66 -26.52 11.93
C PHE A 155 5.48 -25.78 11.25
N LEU A 156 4.47 -25.41 12.03
CA LEU A 156 3.29 -24.69 11.52
C LEU A 156 3.65 -23.34 10.87
N ALA A 157 4.54 -22.57 11.51
CA ALA A 157 5.01 -21.31 10.95
C ALA A 157 5.78 -21.51 9.64
N GLY A 158 6.58 -22.58 9.54
CA GLY A 158 7.29 -22.96 8.33
C GLY A 158 6.36 -23.31 7.17
N GLU A 159 5.34 -24.14 7.42
CA GLU A 159 4.34 -24.50 6.40
C GLU A 159 3.61 -23.27 5.85
N VAL A 160 3.14 -22.39 6.73
CA VAL A 160 2.44 -21.18 6.31
C VAL A 160 3.40 -20.20 5.61
N ALA A 161 4.65 -20.08 6.06
CA ALA A 161 5.64 -19.22 5.40
C ALA A 161 5.89 -19.69 3.96
N GLY A 162 5.99 -21.00 3.72
CA GLY A 162 6.13 -21.56 2.37
C GLY A 162 4.94 -21.22 1.45
N LEU A 163 3.70 -21.26 1.99
CA LEU A 163 2.51 -20.83 1.24
C LEU A 163 2.55 -19.33 0.90
N GLN A 164 3.02 -18.48 1.82
CA GLN A 164 3.16 -17.05 1.57
C GLN A 164 4.26 -16.75 0.54
N ASP A 165 5.38 -17.47 0.58
CA ASP A 165 6.45 -17.36 -0.43
C ASP A 165 5.91 -17.74 -1.83
N ALA A 166 5.14 -18.82 -1.93
CA ALA A 166 4.51 -19.24 -3.19
C ALA A 166 3.50 -18.21 -3.73
N GLU A 167 2.71 -17.58 -2.86
CA GLU A 167 1.79 -16.48 -3.22
C GLU A 167 2.57 -15.26 -3.72
N ALA A 168 3.62 -14.85 -3.01
CA ALA A 168 4.48 -13.74 -3.42
C ALA A 168 5.08 -13.98 -4.80
N ASP A 169 5.61 -15.18 -5.05
CA ASP A 169 6.14 -15.60 -6.35
C ASP A 169 5.07 -15.59 -7.45
N GLY A 170 3.85 -16.04 -7.14
CA GLY A 170 2.70 -15.96 -8.04
C GLY A 170 2.41 -14.54 -8.49
N VAL A 171 2.32 -13.61 -7.55
CA VAL A 171 2.11 -12.19 -7.84
C VAL A 171 3.29 -11.57 -8.58
N ALA A 172 4.52 -11.94 -8.23
CA ALA A 172 5.73 -11.48 -8.91
C ALA A 172 5.77 -11.93 -10.39
N ARG A 173 5.15 -13.05 -10.75
CA ARG A 173 4.98 -13.43 -12.16
C ARG A 173 3.90 -12.61 -12.87
N GLU A 174 2.87 -12.15 -12.17
CA GLU A 174 1.76 -11.40 -12.78
C GLU A 174 2.03 -9.90 -12.94
N TRP A 175 2.86 -9.30 -12.07
CA TRP A 175 3.07 -7.85 -12.03
C TRP A 175 3.43 -7.21 -13.38
N PRO A 176 4.25 -7.82 -14.28
CA PRO A 176 4.59 -7.20 -15.56
C PRO A 176 3.36 -7.05 -16.47
N ARG A 177 2.43 -8.03 -16.43
CA ARG A 177 1.17 -7.98 -17.18
C ARG A 177 0.26 -6.90 -16.61
N ALA A 178 0.16 -6.82 -15.28
CA ALA A 178 -0.61 -5.76 -14.61
C ALA A 178 -0.07 -4.36 -14.93
N TRP A 179 1.25 -4.19 -15.00
CA TRP A 179 1.90 -2.96 -15.42
C TRP A 179 1.60 -2.61 -16.88
N LYS A 180 1.70 -3.57 -17.82
CA LYS A 180 1.34 -3.37 -19.23
C LYS A 180 -0.10 -2.85 -19.39
N ARG A 181 -1.04 -3.43 -18.65
CA ARG A 181 -2.43 -2.96 -18.61
C ARG A 181 -2.55 -1.56 -17.98
N ALA A 182 -1.77 -1.28 -16.93
CA ALA A 182 -1.80 0.00 -16.22
C ALA A 182 -1.24 1.18 -17.01
N ARG A 183 -0.22 0.96 -17.85
CA ARG A 183 0.42 2.00 -18.66
C ARG A 183 -0.27 2.34 -19.98
N HIS A 184 -1.40 1.71 -20.27
CA HIS A 184 -2.07 1.88 -21.55
C HIS A 184 -2.40 3.36 -21.83
N LYS A 185 -2.12 3.83 -23.06
CA LYS A 185 -2.24 5.25 -23.45
C LYS A 185 -3.62 5.85 -23.16
N ARG A 186 -4.69 5.11 -23.42
CA ARG A 186 -6.10 5.52 -23.16
C ARG A 186 -6.38 6.05 -21.74
N TYR A 187 -5.60 5.66 -20.73
CA TYR A 187 -5.82 6.14 -19.36
C TYR A 187 -5.04 7.42 -19.03
N ARG A 188 -4.13 7.83 -19.90
CA ARG A 188 -3.18 8.95 -19.69
C ARG A 188 -3.27 10.05 -20.75
N GLU A 189 -4.20 9.96 -21.70
CA GLU A 189 -4.38 10.98 -22.76
C GLU A 189 -4.81 12.36 -22.24
N TRP A 190 -5.33 12.42 -21.01
CA TRP A 190 -5.78 13.64 -20.35
C TRP A 190 -4.70 14.27 -19.44
N LEU A 191 -3.57 13.58 -19.24
CA LEU A 191 -2.42 14.08 -18.49
C LEU A 191 -1.59 15.00 -19.37
#